data_AF-A0A7V1UKR9-F1
#
_entry.id   AF-A0A7V1UKR9-F1
#
_cell.length_a   1.000
_cell.length_b   1.000
_cell.length_c   1.000
_cell.angle_alpha   90.00
_cell.angle_beta   90.00
_cell.angle_gamma   90.00
#
_symmetry.space_group_name_H-M   'P 1'
#
loop_
_entity.id
_entity.type
_entity.pdbx_description
1 polymer ?
#
loop_
_entity_poly.entity_id
_entity_poly.type
_entity_poly.pdbx_seq_one_letter_code
_entity_poly.pdbx_strand_id
1 'polypeptide(L)'
;MKSPRPLASIAVLLLFTSAAAADSRSQTRPEISKQTRMELVRAISAEFAFTRKQLPLGARVITIRPDGTVATSDRELYNMVAQRGQVARAGDRIQITALEFKDKEIIFEINGGPKKKKPWYKRLEVGTTDATRPIDNRPDPDARGLSIVVQFDKHVPEMSAAELRDRLNPLFDFTVKSAAQAYTETLPKNVQDAIRDHRVLVGMTKEMVTYSKGRPPKRIREKDENQVDYEEWIFGDPPEDVEFVRFIGDEVVQLKIVKVDGQMVVRTEKEVHLPQPGANIEVAAEPQPTGQAPGGKAPTLRRPGEAPPVLDGDAISNRPVKAVPKPGPADPPPGSPQ
;
A
#
# COMPACT_ATOMS: atom_id res chain seq x y z
N MET A 1 60.31 59.92 26.94
CA MET A 1 59.77 58.64 27.46
C MET A 1 58.24 58.70 27.41
N LYS A 2 57.62 57.68 26.77
CA LYS A 2 56.24 57.18 26.91
C LYS A 2 55.04 58.12 26.64
N SER A 3 54.39 57.88 25.50
CA SER A 3 52.93 57.69 25.37
C SER A 3 52.44 56.54 26.30
N PRO A 4 51.14 56.39 26.68
CA PRO A 4 49.96 56.62 25.82
C PRO A 4 48.67 57.19 26.48
N ARG A 5 47.72 57.45 25.57
CA ARG A 5 46.26 57.73 25.70
C ARG A 5 45.48 56.46 26.19
N PRO A 6 44.13 56.38 26.07
CA PRO A 6 43.03 57.07 26.78
C PRO A 6 42.03 56.05 27.40
N LEU A 7 41.00 56.48 28.16
CA LEU A 7 39.85 55.62 28.50
C LEU A 7 38.55 56.31 28.11
N ALA A 8 37.94 55.80 27.03
CA ALA A 8 36.58 56.09 26.62
C ALA A 8 35.69 54.92 27.07
N SER A 9 34.65 55.22 27.85
CA SER A 9 33.64 54.25 28.28
C SER A 9 32.68 53.93 27.14
N ILE A 10 32.64 52.66 26.72
CA ILE A 10 31.66 52.11 25.79
C ILE A 10 30.47 51.58 26.60
N ALA A 11 29.29 52.20 26.41
CA ALA A 11 28.02 51.64 26.86
C ALA A 11 27.48 50.70 25.77
N VAL A 12 27.38 49.41 26.09
CA VAL A 12 26.77 48.39 25.23
C VAL A 12 25.27 48.37 25.50
N LEU A 13 24.48 48.88 24.55
CA LEU A 13 23.03 48.76 24.55
C LEU A 13 22.66 47.41 23.88
N LEU A 14 22.29 46.42 24.69
CA LEU A 14 21.80 45.12 24.24
C LEU A 14 20.44 45.28 23.55
N LEU A 15 20.44 45.13 22.22
CA LEU A 15 19.25 44.87 21.41
C LEU A 15 18.71 43.47 21.75
N PHE A 16 17.69 43.41 22.62
CA PHE A 16 16.85 42.23 22.72
C PHE A 16 15.95 42.16 21.48
N THR A 17 16.35 41.31 20.54
CA THR A 17 15.53 40.84 19.43
C THR A 17 14.42 39.94 19.98
N SER A 18 13.23 40.50 20.21
CA SER A 18 12.02 39.70 20.36
C SER A 18 11.66 39.10 19.01
N ALA A 19 12.05 37.83 18.80
CA ALA A 19 11.52 37.00 17.73
C ALA A 19 10.03 36.76 18.00
N ALA A 20 9.20 37.49 17.26
CA ALA A 20 7.77 37.24 17.18
C ALA A 20 7.47 36.01 16.28
N ALA A 21 6.36 35.36 16.61
CA ALA A 21 5.48 34.63 15.69
C ALA A 21 5.95 33.27 15.12
N ALA A 22 5.85 32.22 15.96
CA ALA A 22 5.59 30.87 15.46
C ALA A 22 4.46 30.13 16.21
N ASP A 23 3.94 30.67 17.32
CA ASP A 23 3.09 29.90 18.25
C ASP A 23 1.61 30.33 18.28
N SER A 24 1.16 31.15 17.32
CA SER A 24 -0.19 31.77 17.36
C SER A 24 -1.17 31.24 16.32
N ARG A 25 -0.76 30.32 15.42
CA ARG A 25 -1.63 29.86 14.31
C ARG A 25 -2.71 28.86 14.73
N SER A 26 -2.64 28.31 15.93
CA SER A 26 -3.60 27.33 16.46
C SER A 26 -4.80 27.96 17.19
N GLN A 27 -4.76 29.24 17.57
CA GLN A 27 -5.71 29.78 18.56
C GLN A 27 -6.96 30.47 17.99
N THR A 28 -7.04 30.73 16.67
CA THR A 28 -8.17 31.48 16.06
C THR A 28 -8.96 30.71 14.99
N ARG A 29 -8.63 29.44 14.73
CA ARG A 29 -9.35 28.67 13.71
C ARG A 29 -10.70 28.15 14.24
N PRO A 30 -11.77 28.19 13.44
CA PRO A 30 -13.07 27.64 13.84
C PRO A 30 -12.99 26.14 14.09
N GLU A 31 -13.99 25.59 14.80
CA GLU A 31 -14.11 24.15 14.97
C GLU A 31 -14.32 23.45 13.62
N ILE A 32 -13.72 22.28 13.49
CA ILE A 32 -13.77 21.50 12.26
C ILE A 32 -15.21 21.17 11.84
N SER A 33 -15.54 21.51 10.60
CA SER A 33 -16.86 21.26 10.03
C SER A 33 -17.13 19.76 9.80
N LYS A 34 -18.40 19.35 9.73
CA LYS A 34 -18.77 17.96 9.39
C LYS A 34 -18.25 17.53 8.01
N GLN A 35 -18.26 18.45 7.05
CA GLN A 35 -17.77 18.22 5.69
C GLN A 35 -16.26 17.93 5.72
N THR A 36 -15.51 18.76 6.42
CA THR A 36 -14.05 18.62 6.58
C THR A 36 -13.70 17.34 7.32
N ARG A 37 -14.45 16.96 8.37
CA ARG A 37 -14.27 15.65 9.03
C ARG A 37 -14.40 14.51 8.01
N MET A 38 -15.42 14.53 7.17
CA MET A 38 -15.64 13.50 6.16
C MET A 38 -14.53 13.48 5.10
N GLU A 39 -14.06 14.64 4.66
CA GLU A 39 -12.94 14.76 3.73
C GLU A 39 -11.62 14.22 4.33
N LEU A 40 -11.33 14.55 5.59
CA LEU A 40 -10.17 14.02 6.30
C LEU A 40 -10.25 12.51 6.50
N VAL A 41 -11.43 11.97 6.86
CA VAL A 41 -11.64 10.52 6.94
C VAL A 41 -11.34 9.89 5.59
N ARG A 42 -11.87 10.42 4.48
CA ARG A 42 -11.64 9.87 3.14
C ARG A 42 -10.18 9.96 2.70
N ALA A 43 -9.52 11.08 3.00
CA ALA A 43 -8.15 11.33 2.56
C ALA A 43 -7.10 10.53 3.34
N ILE A 44 -7.35 10.23 4.61
CA ILE A 44 -6.38 9.58 5.51
C ILE A 44 -6.74 8.12 5.79
N SER A 45 -8.02 7.74 5.80
CA SER A 45 -8.40 6.35 5.99
C SER A 45 -7.92 5.51 4.81
N ALA A 46 -7.34 4.35 5.11
CA ALA A 46 -6.65 3.47 4.20
C ALA A 46 -5.30 3.97 3.65
N GLU A 47 -4.81 5.12 4.12
CA GLU A 47 -3.46 5.57 3.81
C GLU A 47 -2.44 4.66 4.51
N PHE A 48 -1.41 4.27 3.76
CA PHE A 48 -0.29 3.55 4.30
C PHE A 48 0.80 4.53 4.70
N ALA A 49 1.40 4.30 5.85
CA ALA A 49 2.54 5.07 6.33
C ALA A 49 3.60 4.13 6.89
N PHE A 50 4.81 4.64 7.06
CA PHE A 50 5.88 3.91 7.72
C PHE A 50 6.08 4.44 9.12
N THR A 51 6.28 3.56 10.08
CA THR A 51 6.48 3.94 11.48
C THR A 51 7.88 4.52 11.69
N ARG A 52 7.99 5.60 12.46
CA ARG A 52 9.27 6.14 12.91
C ARG A 52 9.71 5.57 14.26
N LYS A 53 8.75 5.06 15.04
CA LYS A 53 8.94 4.52 16.40
C LYS A 53 8.34 3.12 16.50
N GLN A 54 8.75 2.38 17.54
CA GLN A 54 8.08 1.11 17.87
C GLN A 54 6.70 1.37 18.45
N LEU A 55 5.71 0.62 17.97
CA LEU A 55 4.32 0.77 18.38
C LEU A 55 3.90 -0.43 19.24
N PRO A 56 3.48 -0.21 20.49
CA PRO A 56 2.94 -1.26 21.33
C PRO A 56 1.48 -1.54 20.99
N LEU A 57 1.02 -2.75 21.35
CA LEU A 57 -0.40 -3.08 21.36
C LEU A 57 -1.14 -2.26 22.43
N GLY A 58 -2.34 -1.79 22.10
CA GLY A 58 -3.27 -1.22 23.08
C GLY A 58 -4.00 0.04 22.64
N ALA A 59 -4.91 0.47 23.52
CA ALA A 59 -5.72 1.66 23.30
C ALA A 59 -5.06 2.92 23.87
N ARG A 60 -5.08 4.01 23.10
CA ARG A 60 -4.59 5.34 23.49
C ARG A 60 -3.17 5.31 24.08
N VAL A 61 -2.32 4.48 23.48
CA VAL A 61 -0.96 4.20 23.98
C VAL A 61 0.02 5.33 23.71
N ILE A 62 -0.25 6.12 22.67
CA ILE A 62 0.56 7.25 22.26
C ILE A 62 -0.36 8.46 22.12
N THR A 63 0.06 9.56 22.74
CA THR A 63 -0.62 10.85 22.65
C THR A 63 0.34 11.88 22.09
N ILE A 64 -0.07 12.57 21.02
CA ILE A 64 0.60 13.76 20.52
C ILE A 64 -0.09 14.96 21.17
N ARG A 65 0.68 15.77 21.89
CA ARG A 65 0.20 16.96 22.57
C ARG A 65 -0.09 18.09 21.57
N PRO A 66 -0.82 19.14 21.98
CA PRO A 66 -1.11 20.29 21.12
C PRO A 66 0.14 20.98 20.54
N ASP A 67 1.25 20.96 21.28
CA ASP A 67 2.58 21.46 20.88
C ASP A 67 3.29 20.58 19.83
N GLY A 68 2.68 19.46 19.43
CA GLY A 68 3.25 18.50 18.48
C GLY A 68 4.23 17.50 19.10
N THR A 69 4.48 17.57 20.41
CA THR A 69 5.37 16.62 21.09
C THR A 69 4.66 15.30 21.38
N VAL A 70 5.38 14.19 21.23
CA VAL A 70 4.88 12.88 21.65
C VAL A 70 5.00 12.77 23.17
N ALA A 71 3.87 12.58 23.84
CA ALA A 71 3.81 12.54 25.31
C ALA A 71 4.56 11.34 25.89
N THR A 72 4.49 10.20 25.21
CA THR A 72 5.14 8.95 25.60
C THR A 72 6.60 8.95 25.15
N SER A 73 7.53 8.77 26.08
CA SER A 73 8.96 8.68 25.78
C SER A 73 9.30 7.36 25.09
N ASP A 74 10.43 7.31 24.37
CA ASP A 74 10.84 6.08 23.68
C ASP A 74 11.06 4.92 24.67
N ARG A 75 11.64 5.20 25.85
CA ARG A 75 11.83 4.19 26.91
C ARG A 75 10.50 3.60 27.39
N GLU A 76 9.47 4.43 27.55
CA GLU A 76 8.14 3.95 27.91
C GLU A 76 7.52 3.10 26.79
N LEU A 77 7.71 3.49 25.52
CA LEU A 77 7.26 2.68 24.38
C LEU A 77 7.94 1.30 24.37
N TYR A 78 9.25 1.23 24.61
CA TYR A 78 9.97 -0.05 24.73
C TYR A 78 9.38 -0.92 25.85
N ASN A 79 9.12 -0.34 27.03
CA ASN A 79 8.51 -1.07 28.14
C ASN A 79 7.09 -1.56 27.80
N MET A 80 6.28 -0.74 27.13
CA MET A 80 4.94 -1.13 26.71
C MET A 80 4.99 -2.26 25.67
N VAL A 81 5.94 -2.22 24.73
CA VAL A 81 6.15 -3.29 23.75
C VAL A 81 6.51 -4.60 24.46
N ALA A 82 7.39 -4.55 25.46
CA ALA A 82 7.77 -5.73 26.24
C ALA A 82 6.60 -6.32 27.04
N GLN A 83 5.69 -5.48 27.55
CA GLN A 83 4.56 -5.92 28.37
C GLN A 83 3.32 -6.35 27.57
N ARG A 84 3.03 -5.66 26.46
CA ARG A 84 1.77 -5.79 25.72
C ARG A 84 1.94 -6.47 24.37
N GLY A 85 3.19 -6.58 23.90
CA GLY A 85 3.52 -7.01 22.55
C GLY A 85 3.61 -5.85 21.55
N GLN A 86 4.17 -6.15 20.39
CA GLN A 86 4.49 -5.19 19.33
C GLN A 86 3.44 -5.23 18.22
N VAL A 87 2.97 -4.05 17.79
CA VAL A 87 2.16 -3.90 16.56
C VAL A 87 3.06 -3.67 15.35
N ALA A 88 4.06 -2.82 15.49
CA ALA A 88 4.97 -2.43 14.42
C ALA A 88 6.32 -2.00 15.00
N ARG A 89 7.41 -2.35 14.32
CA ARG A 89 8.77 -1.83 14.56
C ARG A 89 8.91 -0.47 13.92
N ALA A 90 10.00 0.25 14.16
CA ALA A 90 10.34 1.40 13.32
C ALA A 90 10.70 0.91 11.91
N GLY A 91 10.18 1.58 10.88
CA GLY A 91 10.33 1.23 9.47
C GLY A 91 9.29 0.26 8.93
N ASP A 92 8.37 -0.23 9.76
CA ASP A 92 7.29 -1.10 9.30
C ASP A 92 6.18 -0.29 8.63
N ARG A 93 5.58 -0.88 7.59
CA ARG A 93 4.39 -0.32 6.95
C ARG A 93 3.18 -0.57 7.84
N ILE A 94 2.43 0.50 8.14
CA ILE A 94 1.15 0.46 8.86
C ILE A 94 0.04 1.06 8.01
N GLN A 95 -1.20 0.79 8.39
CA GLN A 95 -2.38 1.34 7.75
C GLN A 95 -3.22 2.08 8.79
N ILE A 96 -3.63 3.30 8.46
CA ILE A 96 -4.65 4.01 9.23
C ILE A 96 -6.02 3.47 8.81
N THR A 97 -6.75 2.86 9.73
CA THR A 97 -8.00 2.16 9.42
C THR A 97 -9.24 2.92 9.86
N ALA A 98 -9.13 3.82 10.83
CA ALA A 98 -10.24 4.67 11.24
C ALA A 98 -9.76 5.95 11.92
N LEU A 99 -10.57 7.00 11.81
CA LEU A 99 -10.44 8.25 12.54
C LEU A 99 -11.73 8.50 13.32
N GLU A 100 -11.62 8.83 14.60
CA GLU A 100 -12.74 9.25 15.45
C GLU A 100 -12.47 10.67 15.95
N PHE A 101 -13.36 11.59 15.60
CA PHE A 101 -13.29 13.00 16.00
C PHE A 101 -14.08 13.20 17.29
N LYS A 102 -13.40 13.69 18.32
CA LYS A 102 -13.99 14.16 19.57
C LYS A 102 -13.76 15.66 19.71
N ASP A 103 -14.35 16.27 20.73
CA ASP A 103 -14.31 17.73 20.93
C ASP A 103 -12.89 18.29 20.87
N LYS A 104 -11.95 17.66 21.58
CA LYS A 104 -10.56 18.14 21.75
C LYS A 104 -9.50 17.18 21.27
N GLU A 105 -9.88 16.12 20.59
CA GLU A 105 -8.94 15.09 20.17
C GLU A 105 -9.41 14.34 18.93
N ILE A 106 -8.44 13.87 18.15
CA ILE A 106 -8.68 12.90 17.08
C ILE A 106 -8.02 11.60 17.50
N ILE A 107 -8.79 10.51 17.48
CA ILE A 107 -8.30 9.17 17.75
C ILE A 107 -8.09 8.45 16.43
N PHE A 108 -6.89 7.95 16.20
CA PHE A 108 -6.55 7.17 15.01
C PHE A 108 -6.42 5.71 15.40
N GLU A 109 -7.08 4.85 14.64
CA GLU A 109 -6.87 3.41 14.72
C GLU A 109 -5.89 2.96 13.66
N ILE A 110 -4.88 2.24 14.10
CA ILE A 110 -3.81 1.69 13.28
C ILE A 110 -4.00 0.19 13.20
N ASN A 111 -3.91 -0.38 12.00
CA ASN A 111 -4.03 -1.82 11.74
C ASN A 111 -5.29 -2.44 12.37
N GLY A 112 -6.44 -1.78 12.22
CA GLY A 112 -7.74 -2.26 12.72
C GLY A 112 -8.05 -1.88 14.17
N GLY A 113 -7.14 -1.17 14.84
CA GLY A 113 -7.34 -0.69 16.20
C GLY A 113 -7.14 -1.76 17.28
N PRO A 114 -7.22 -1.36 18.56
CA PRO A 114 -6.94 -2.24 19.71
C PRO A 114 -8.13 -3.12 20.11
N LYS A 115 -9.33 -2.85 19.58
CA LYS A 115 -10.56 -3.56 19.91
C LYS A 115 -11.09 -4.27 18.67
N LYS A 116 -11.58 -5.50 18.85
CA LYS A 116 -12.22 -6.27 17.78
C LYS A 116 -13.50 -5.54 17.33
N LYS A 117 -13.50 -4.99 16.11
CA LYS A 117 -14.73 -4.49 15.49
C LYS A 117 -15.33 -5.63 14.65
N LYS A 118 -16.46 -6.19 15.12
CA LYS A 118 -17.21 -7.14 14.29
C LYS A 118 -17.64 -6.42 13.00
N PRO A 119 -17.31 -6.94 11.81
CA PRO A 119 -17.82 -6.38 10.58
C PRO A 119 -19.34 -6.43 10.60
N TRP A 120 -19.99 -5.43 10.01
CA TRP A 120 -21.45 -5.24 10.11
C TRP A 120 -22.23 -6.49 9.66
N TYR A 121 -21.76 -7.21 8.64
CA TYR A 121 -22.40 -8.41 8.12
C TYR A 121 -22.36 -9.61 9.08
N LYS A 122 -21.42 -9.63 10.05
CA LYS A 122 -21.39 -10.63 11.14
C LYS A 122 -22.36 -10.30 12.27
N ARG A 123 -23.06 -9.16 12.21
CA ARG A 123 -24.15 -8.80 13.14
C ARG A 123 -25.53 -9.11 12.58
N LEU A 124 -25.60 -9.57 11.32
CA LEU A 124 -26.85 -10.02 10.73
C LEU A 124 -27.09 -11.46 11.17
N GLU A 125 -27.96 -11.64 12.14
CA GLU A 125 -28.52 -12.95 12.50
C GLU A 125 -29.73 -13.21 11.61
N VAL A 126 -29.69 -14.29 10.83
CA VAL A 126 -30.85 -14.78 10.09
C VAL A 126 -31.26 -16.10 10.74
N GLY A 127 -32.44 -16.14 11.35
CA GLY A 127 -32.97 -17.35 11.97
C GLY A 127 -34.49 -17.41 11.89
N THR A 128 -35.01 -18.61 11.65
CA THR A 128 -36.45 -18.94 11.74
C THR A 128 -36.73 -19.50 13.12
N THR A 129 -37.77 -18.94 13.76
CA THR A 129 -38.53 -19.22 15.00
C THR A 129 -37.99 -20.10 16.15
N ASP A 130 -36.92 -20.90 16.04
CA ASP A 130 -36.42 -21.70 17.19
C ASP A 130 -34.90 -21.93 17.26
N ALA A 131 -34.09 -21.44 16.31
CA ALA A 131 -32.63 -21.41 16.47
C ALA A 131 -31.94 -20.38 15.57
N THR A 132 -31.42 -19.29 16.15
CA THR A 132 -30.43 -18.44 15.51
C THR A 132 -29.04 -19.04 15.69
N ARG A 133 -28.30 -19.23 14.59
CA ARG A 133 -26.87 -19.58 14.63
C ARG A 133 -26.09 -18.53 13.83
N PRO A 134 -24.93 -18.05 14.33
CA PRO A 134 -24.09 -17.14 13.56
C PRO A 134 -23.63 -17.82 12.25
N ILE A 135 -23.65 -17.06 11.14
CA ILE A 135 -23.30 -17.55 9.79
C ILE A 135 -21.82 -18.01 9.67
N ASP A 136 -20.96 -17.58 10.58
CA ASP A 136 -19.52 -17.86 10.52
C ASP A 136 -18.98 -18.34 11.88
N ASN A 137 -18.44 -19.56 11.91
CA ASN A 137 -17.83 -20.19 13.09
C ASN A 137 -16.28 -20.16 13.04
N ARG A 138 -15.70 -19.34 12.15
CA ARG A 138 -14.24 -19.15 12.09
C ARG A 138 -13.76 -18.29 13.26
N PRO A 139 -12.59 -18.60 13.86
CA PRO A 139 -11.97 -17.75 14.86
C PRO A 139 -11.80 -16.33 14.30
N ASP A 140 -12.36 -15.33 14.98
CA ASP A 140 -12.19 -13.94 14.56
C ASP A 140 -10.70 -13.56 14.64
N PRO A 141 -10.15 -12.90 13.60
CA PRO A 141 -8.76 -12.44 13.63
C PRO A 141 -8.54 -11.55 14.86
N ASP A 142 -7.42 -11.76 15.55
CA ASP A 142 -7.11 -11.00 16.75
C ASP A 142 -7.00 -9.50 16.47
N ALA A 143 -7.49 -8.68 17.40
CA ALA A 143 -7.25 -7.24 17.36
C ALA A 143 -5.77 -7.01 17.64
N ARG A 144 -4.98 -6.85 16.57
CA ARG A 144 -3.53 -6.66 16.61
C ARG A 144 -3.12 -5.22 16.31
N GLY A 145 -4.07 -4.29 16.36
CA GLY A 145 -3.82 -2.88 16.12
C GLY A 145 -3.60 -2.08 17.39
N LEU A 146 -3.45 -0.76 17.22
CA LEU A 146 -3.40 0.19 18.33
C LEU A 146 -4.29 1.39 18.04
N SER A 147 -4.53 2.22 19.06
CA SER A 147 -5.01 3.58 18.84
C SER A 147 -4.06 4.61 19.41
N ILE A 148 -3.90 5.70 18.67
CA ILE A 148 -3.15 6.89 19.07
C ILE A 148 -4.10 8.08 19.15
N VAL A 149 -3.70 9.11 19.89
CA VAL A 149 -4.51 10.30 20.11
C VAL A 149 -3.71 11.52 19.71
N VAL A 150 -4.31 12.41 18.91
CA VAL A 150 -3.80 13.77 18.70
C VAL A 150 -4.68 14.72 19.49
N GLN A 151 -4.10 15.41 20.48
CA GLN A 151 -4.80 16.34 21.37
C GLN A 151 -4.73 17.78 20.86
N PHE A 152 -5.79 18.53 21.13
CA PHE A 152 -5.93 19.95 20.84
C PHE A 152 -6.36 20.70 22.11
N ASP A 153 -5.97 21.96 22.25
CA ASP A 153 -6.20 22.72 23.48
C ASP A 153 -7.69 22.97 23.77
N LYS A 154 -8.40 23.51 22.76
CA LYS A 154 -9.79 23.99 22.89
C LYS A 154 -10.77 23.12 22.14
N HIS A 155 -10.51 22.92 20.86
CA HIS A 155 -11.32 22.11 19.95
C HIS A 155 -10.44 21.61 18.81
N VAL A 156 -10.91 20.62 18.05
CA VAL A 156 -10.27 20.23 16.79
C VAL A 156 -10.47 21.35 15.76
N PRO A 157 -9.42 22.07 15.33
CA PRO A 157 -9.58 23.20 14.43
C PRO A 157 -9.81 22.73 12.99
N GLU A 158 -10.40 23.61 12.19
CA GLU A 158 -10.45 23.45 10.73
C GLU A 158 -9.02 23.30 10.15
N MET A 159 -8.80 22.23 9.40
CA MET A 159 -7.49 21.89 8.83
C MET A 159 -7.59 21.00 7.59
N SER A 160 -6.52 21.02 6.78
CA SER A 160 -6.38 20.15 5.62
C SER A 160 -5.81 18.76 5.96
N ALA A 161 -5.91 17.81 5.04
CA ALA A 161 -5.29 16.48 5.20
C ALA A 161 -3.76 16.56 5.31
N ALA A 162 -3.12 17.50 4.59
CA ALA A 162 -1.68 17.72 4.68
C ALA A 162 -1.27 18.20 6.08
N GLU A 163 -2.00 19.17 6.64
CA GLU A 163 -1.76 19.67 8.00
C GLU A 163 -1.95 18.55 9.05
N LEU A 164 -2.92 17.66 8.86
CA LEU A 164 -3.14 16.53 9.75
C LEU A 164 -2.02 15.46 9.64
N ARG A 165 -1.49 15.22 8.43
CA ARG A 165 -0.31 14.35 8.23
C ARG A 165 0.93 14.92 8.89
N ASP A 166 1.14 16.23 8.79
CA ASP A 166 2.27 16.90 9.43
C ASP A 166 2.24 16.72 10.95
N ARG A 167 1.05 16.76 11.57
CA ARG A 167 0.89 16.48 13.00
C ARG A 167 1.23 15.04 13.37
N LEU A 168 1.01 14.09 12.46
CA LEU A 168 1.34 12.67 12.64
C LEU A 168 2.81 12.35 12.32
N ASN A 169 3.52 13.27 11.68
CA ASN A 169 4.90 13.09 11.24
C ASN A 169 5.89 12.64 12.35
N PRO A 170 5.73 13.03 13.63
CA PRO A 170 6.59 12.52 14.72
C PRO A 170 6.53 10.99 14.91
N LEU A 171 5.45 10.34 14.47
CA LEU A 171 5.24 8.90 14.60
C LEU A 171 5.27 8.18 13.25
N PHE A 172 4.85 8.85 12.18
CA PHE A 172 4.61 8.23 10.88
C PHE A 172 5.24 9.02 9.74
N ASP A 173 5.83 8.30 8.80
CA ASP A 173 6.32 8.84 7.55
C ASP A 173 5.35 8.49 6.42
N PHE A 174 4.74 9.54 5.85
CA PHE A 174 3.82 9.44 4.71
C PHE A 174 4.51 9.72 3.37
N THR A 175 5.82 10.00 3.36
CA THR A 175 6.55 10.39 2.13
C THR A 175 6.86 9.21 1.22
N VAL A 176 6.80 7.98 1.75
CA VAL A 176 7.05 6.78 0.97
C VAL A 176 5.81 6.47 0.13
N LYS A 177 5.98 6.64 -1.18
CA LYS A 177 4.93 6.41 -2.18
C LYS A 177 4.34 5.01 -2.00
N SER A 178 3.01 4.93 -2.04
CA SER A 178 2.35 3.62 -2.10
C SER A 178 2.82 2.86 -3.35
N ALA A 179 2.76 1.52 -3.34
CA ALA A 179 3.09 0.74 -4.53
C ALA A 179 2.32 1.21 -5.78
N ALA A 180 1.05 1.59 -5.60
CA ALA A 180 0.21 2.16 -6.66
C ALA A 180 0.74 3.51 -7.17
N GLN A 181 1.18 4.38 -6.28
CA GLN A 181 1.72 5.70 -6.64
C GLN A 181 3.10 5.59 -7.30
N ALA A 182 3.98 4.74 -6.75
CA ALA A 182 5.27 4.43 -7.35
C ALA A 182 5.10 3.83 -8.75
N TYR A 183 4.12 2.93 -8.92
CA TYR A 183 3.76 2.38 -10.23
C TYR A 183 3.21 3.45 -11.17
N THR A 184 2.27 4.27 -10.70
CA THR A 184 1.65 5.32 -11.55
C THR A 184 2.71 6.27 -12.10
N GLU A 185 3.71 6.65 -11.33
CA GLU A 185 4.79 7.53 -11.79
C GLU A 185 5.69 6.93 -12.88
N THR A 186 5.76 5.60 -13.03
CA THR A 186 6.48 4.96 -14.14
C THR A 186 5.67 4.91 -15.42
N LEU A 187 4.36 5.21 -15.37
CA LEU A 187 3.47 5.13 -16.51
C LEU A 187 3.58 6.37 -17.41
N PRO A 188 3.22 6.26 -18.70
CA PRO A 188 3.12 7.42 -19.60
C PRO A 188 2.11 8.45 -19.09
N LYS A 189 2.35 9.75 -19.37
CA LYS A 189 1.56 10.87 -18.83
C LYS A 189 0.06 10.76 -19.10
N ASN A 190 -0.34 10.31 -20.28
CA ASN A 190 -1.75 10.07 -20.62
C ASN A 190 -2.42 9.05 -19.69
N VAL A 191 -1.71 7.99 -19.29
CA VAL A 191 -2.22 6.99 -18.35
C VAL A 191 -2.25 7.54 -16.92
N GLN A 192 -1.24 8.31 -16.52
CA GLN A 192 -1.23 8.99 -15.22
C GLN A 192 -2.43 9.94 -15.06
N ASP A 193 -2.68 10.76 -16.08
CA ASP A 193 -3.78 11.71 -16.09
C ASP A 193 -5.13 10.98 -16.05
N ALA A 194 -5.27 9.87 -16.78
CA ALA A 194 -6.46 9.05 -16.73
C ALA A 194 -6.68 8.38 -15.35
N ILE A 195 -5.64 7.88 -14.69
CA ILE A 195 -5.75 7.34 -13.32
C ILE A 195 -6.17 8.46 -12.34
N ARG A 196 -5.58 9.66 -12.46
CA ARG A 196 -5.91 10.81 -11.62
C ARG A 196 -7.35 11.27 -11.82
N ASP A 197 -7.82 11.25 -13.07
CA ASP A 197 -9.17 11.67 -13.44
C ASP A 197 -10.22 10.55 -13.29
N HIS A 198 -9.83 9.38 -12.77
CA HIS A 198 -10.68 8.20 -12.68
C HIS A 198 -11.31 7.80 -14.02
N ARG A 199 -10.53 7.84 -15.09
CA ARG A 199 -10.92 7.46 -16.45
C ARG A 199 -10.21 6.19 -16.90
N VAL A 200 -10.87 5.43 -17.76
CA VAL A 200 -10.31 4.26 -18.41
C VAL A 200 -9.94 4.62 -19.84
N LEU A 201 -8.78 4.17 -20.30
CA LEU A 201 -8.35 4.30 -21.69
C LEU A 201 -8.18 2.90 -22.31
N VAL A 202 -8.48 2.79 -23.60
CA VAL A 202 -8.20 1.57 -24.36
C VAL A 202 -6.68 1.37 -24.45
N GLY A 203 -6.21 0.16 -24.17
CA GLY A 203 -4.80 -0.19 -24.04
C GLY A 203 -4.26 -0.17 -22.60
N MET A 204 -5.06 0.21 -21.60
CA MET A 204 -4.68 0.07 -20.19
C MET A 204 -4.62 -1.40 -19.75
N THR A 205 -3.79 -1.72 -18.76
CA THR A 205 -3.81 -3.04 -18.11
C THR A 205 -4.90 -3.13 -17.05
N LYS A 206 -5.31 -4.34 -16.64
CA LYS A 206 -6.28 -4.53 -15.53
C LYS A 206 -5.82 -3.85 -14.24
N GLU A 207 -4.52 -3.86 -13.97
CA GLU A 207 -3.94 -3.17 -12.81
C GLU A 207 -4.12 -1.65 -12.91
N MET A 208 -3.87 -1.04 -14.07
CA MET A 208 -4.09 0.40 -14.29
C MET A 208 -5.58 0.77 -14.15
N VAL A 209 -6.48 -0.04 -14.68
CA VAL A 209 -7.92 0.16 -14.50
C VAL A 209 -8.30 0.05 -13.02
N THR A 210 -7.69 -0.88 -12.28
CA THR A 210 -7.92 -1.01 -10.84
C THR A 210 -7.40 0.21 -10.07
N TYR A 211 -6.27 0.81 -10.46
CA TYR A 211 -5.81 2.05 -9.83
C TYR A 211 -6.67 3.26 -10.19
N SER A 212 -7.23 3.29 -11.41
CA SER A 212 -8.12 4.36 -11.85
C SER A 212 -9.52 4.28 -11.21
N LYS A 213 -10.17 3.11 -11.28
CA LYS A 213 -11.59 2.92 -10.91
C LYS A 213 -11.81 2.08 -9.65
N GLY A 214 -10.77 1.46 -9.09
CA GLY A 214 -10.89 0.49 -8.00
C GLY A 214 -11.26 -0.90 -8.49
N ARG A 215 -11.62 -1.79 -7.54
CA ARG A 215 -12.05 -3.15 -7.87
C ARG A 215 -13.39 -3.12 -8.60
N PRO A 216 -13.57 -3.91 -9.67
CA PRO A 216 -14.83 -3.93 -10.40
C PRO A 216 -15.95 -4.49 -9.51
N PRO A 217 -17.12 -3.83 -9.43
CA PRO A 217 -18.26 -4.36 -8.68
C PRO A 217 -18.82 -5.61 -9.34
N LYS A 218 -18.80 -5.67 -10.69
CA LYS A 218 -19.22 -6.84 -11.46
C LYS A 218 -18.20 -7.18 -12.54
N ARG A 219 -17.93 -8.48 -12.69
CA ARG A 219 -17.04 -9.05 -13.69
C ARG A 219 -17.68 -10.26 -14.37
N ILE A 220 -17.62 -10.28 -15.70
CA ILE A 220 -18.14 -11.37 -16.54
C ILE A 220 -17.00 -11.90 -17.41
N ARG A 221 -17.03 -13.19 -17.74
CA ARG A 221 -16.11 -13.81 -18.70
C ARG A 221 -16.93 -14.55 -19.73
N GLU A 222 -16.69 -14.24 -20.99
CA GLU A 222 -17.43 -14.77 -22.13
C GLU A 222 -16.51 -14.98 -23.32
N LYS A 223 -17.03 -15.64 -24.34
CA LYS A 223 -16.41 -15.76 -25.66
C LYS A 223 -17.12 -14.84 -26.63
N ASP A 224 -16.38 -14.12 -27.44
CA ASP A 224 -16.98 -13.34 -28.52
C ASP A 224 -17.44 -14.23 -29.69
N GLU A 225 -18.01 -13.61 -30.73
CA GLU A 225 -18.45 -14.30 -31.95
C GLU A 225 -17.32 -15.08 -32.64
N ASN A 226 -16.06 -14.67 -32.41
CA ASN A 226 -14.85 -15.28 -32.95
C ASN A 226 -14.22 -16.32 -32.00
N GLN A 227 -14.93 -16.73 -30.94
CA GLN A 227 -14.47 -17.70 -29.92
C GLN A 227 -13.29 -17.23 -29.06
N VAL A 228 -12.98 -15.92 -29.06
CA VAL A 228 -11.92 -15.32 -28.23
C VAL A 228 -12.46 -15.04 -26.83
N ASP A 229 -11.75 -15.53 -25.81
CA ASP A 229 -12.09 -15.28 -24.42
C ASP A 229 -11.86 -13.81 -24.06
N TYR A 230 -12.90 -13.15 -23.57
CA TYR A 230 -12.83 -11.80 -23.05
C TYR A 230 -13.37 -11.73 -21.61
N GLU A 231 -12.88 -10.75 -20.87
CA GLU A 231 -13.34 -10.44 -19.52
C GLU A 231 -13.93 -9.03 -19.55
N GLU A 232 -15.17 -8.86 -19.10
CA GLU A 232 -15.83 -7.55 -19.07
C GLU A 232 -16.05 -7.12 -17.62
N TRP A 233 -15.54 -5.94 -17.28
CA TRP A 233 -15.74 -5.29 -15.99
C TRP A 233 -16.78 -4.20 -16.16
N ILE A 234 -17.76 -4.19 -15.26
CA ILE A 234 -18.88 -3.24 -15.31
C ILE A 234 -18.75 -2.35 -14.08
N PHE A 235 -18.70 -1.03 -14.30
CA PHE A 235 -18.64 -0.01 -13.25
C PHE A 235 -19.89 0.87 -13.30
N GLY A 236 -20.45 1.19 -12.14
CA GLY A 236 -21.68 1.96 -12.01
C GLY A 236 -22.93 1.07 -11.98
N ASP A 237 -24.02 1.64 -11.47
CA ASP A 237 -25.35 1.02 -11.43
C ASP A 237 -26.39 2.02 -11.98
N PRO A 238 -27.32 1.60 -12.85
CA PRO A 238 -28.39 2.47 -13.32
C PRO A 238 -29.20 3.07 -12.16
N PRO A 239 -29.61 4.36 -12.20
CA PRO A 239 -29.68 5.25 -13.37
C PRO A 239 -28.40 6.08 -13.64
N GLU A 240 -27.29 5.84 -12.92
CA GLU A 240 -26.03 6.56 -13.14
C GLU A 240 -25.31 6.10 -14.41
N ASP A 241 -24.23 6.80 -14.79
CA ASP A 241 -23.39 6.40 -15.93
C ASP A 241 -22.79 5.00 -15.67
N VAL A 242 -22.91 4.11 -16.65
CA VAL A 242 -22.37 2.75 -16.59
C VAL A 242 -21.24 2.58 -17.59
N GLU A 243 -20.08 2.12 -17.13
CA GLU A 243 -18.91 1.84 -17.96
C GLU A 243 -18.68 0.33 -18.07
N PHE A 244 -18.67 -0.17 -19.31
CA PHE A 244 -18.32 -1.54 -19.67
C PHE A 244 -16.91 -1.56 -20.22
N VAL A 245 -15.99 -2.19 -19.50
CA VAL A 245 -14.58 -2.29 -19.84
C VAL A 245 -14.27 -3.71 -20.24
N ARG A 246 -14.03 -3.95 -21.53
CA ARG A 246 -13.70 -5.26 -22.07
C ARG A 246 -12.20 -5.43 -22.17
N PHE A 247 -11.73 -6.55 -21.64
CA PHE A 247 -10.34 -6.98 -21.65
C PHE A 247 -10.17 -8.23 -22.51
N ILE A 248 -9.08 -8.28 -23.27
CA ILE A 248 -8.54 -9.53 -23.82
C ILE A 248 -7.18 -9.76 -23.16
N GLY A 249 -7.02 -10.89 -22.48
CA GLY A 249 -5.86 -11.13 -21.62
C GLY A 249 -5.81 -10.12 -20.47
N ASP A 250 -4.82 -9.22 -20.48
CA ASP A 250 -4.62 -8.17 -19.48
C ASP A 250 -4.90 -6.75 -20.02
N GLU A 251 -5.17 -6.58 -21.32
CA GLU A 251 -5.29 -5.27 -21.97
C GLU A 251 -6.76 -4.90 -22.24
N VAL A 252 -7.12 -3.64 -21.99
CA VAL A 252 -8.42 -3.07 -22.38
C VAL A 252 -8.49 -2.94 -23.91
N VAL A 253 -9.44 -3.63 -24.53
CA VAL A 253 -9.65 -3.57 -25.99
C VAL A 253 -10.88 -2.76 -26.37
N GLN A 254 -11.82 -2.58 -25.45
CA GLN A 254 -13.03 -1.79 -25.70
C GLN A 254 -13.54 -1.17 -24.41
N LEU A 255 -13.93 0.10 -24.48
CA LEU A 255 -14.64 0.82 -23.44
C LEU A 255 -15.98 1.28 -24.01
N LYS A 256 -17.08 0.87 -23.39
CA LYS A 256 -18.43 1.37 -23.71
C LYS A 256 -18.97 2.13 -22.49
N ILE A 257 -19.31 3.39 -22.67
CA ILE A 257 -19.89 4.26 -21.65
C ILE A 257 -21.36 4.47 -22.02
N VAL A 258 -22.26 4.11 -21.13
CA VAL A 258 -23.70 4.39 -21.23
C VAL A 258 -24.01 5.51 -20.26
N LYS A 259 -24.31 6.69 -20.80
CA LYS A 259 -24.62 7.87 -19.99
C LYS A 259 -26.08 7.90 -19.53
N VAL A 260 -26.35 8.63 -18.46
CA VAL A 260 -27.73 8.85 -17.93
C VAL A 260 -28.69 9.41 -18.99
N ASP A 261 -28.19 10.19 -19.94
CA ASP A 261 -28.97 10.76 -21.05
C ASP A 261 -29.27 9.75 -22.18
N GLY A 262 -28.87 8.50 -22.01
CA GLY A 262 -29.04 7.42 -22.99
C GLY A 262 -27.98 7.43 -24.10
N GLN A 263 -27.02 8.35 -24.09
CA GLN A 263 -25.93 8.36 -25.06
C GLN A 263 -24.96 7.21 -24.77
N MET A 264 -24.66 6.43 -25.80
CA MET A 264 -23.67 5.35 -25.74
C MET A 264 -22.41 5.77 -26.49
N VAL A 265 -21.29 5.89 -25.77
CA VAL A 265 -19.97 6.18 -26.33
C VAL A 265 -19.15 4.90 -26.33
N VAL A 266 -18.80 4.38 -27.52
CA VAL A 266 -17.95 3.19 -27.67
C VAL A 266 -16.58 3.62 -28.16
N ARG A 267 -15.53 3.21 -27.44
CA ARG A 267 -14.13 3.42 -27.80
C ARG A 267 -13.45 2.08 -28.00
N THR A 268 -12.80 1.91 -29.15
CA THR A 268 -12.05 0.70 -29.51
C THR A 268 -10.64 1.00 -30.03
N GLU A 269 -10.33 2.27 -30.29
CA GLU A 269 -9.00 2.67 -30.75
C GLU A 269 -8.03 2.67 -29.57
N LYS A 270 -6.85 2.07 -29.76
CA LYS A 270 -5.82 1.98 -28.71
C LYS A 270 -5.23 3.36 -28.41
N GLU A 271 -5.64 3.95 -27.29
CA GLU A 271 -5.20 5.27 -26.82
C GLU A 271 -3.87 5.18 -26.03
N VAL A 272 -3.48 3.98 -25.59
CA VAL A 272 -2.30 3.74 -24.75
C VAL A 272 -1.30 2.82 -25.44
N HIS A 273 -0.09 3.32 -25.65
CA HIS A 273 1.05 2.55 -26.17
C HIS A 273 2.04 2.28 -25.03
N LEU A 274 1.91 1.12 -24.39
CA LEU A 274 2.87 0.67 -23.39
C LEU A 274 4.03 -0.06 -24.08
N PRO A 275 5.29 0.16 -23.67
CA PRO A 275 6.39 -0.69 -24.10
C PRO A 275 6.10 -2.10 -23.58
N GLN A 276 5.89 -3.04 -24.51
CA GLN A 276 5.71 -4.44 -24.14
C GLN A 276 7.01 -4.94 -23.48
N PRO A 277 6.94 -5.62 -22.31
CA PRO A 277 8.10 -6.31 -21.77
C PRO A 277 8.52 -7.41 -22.78
N GLY A 278 9.54 -7.11 -23.59
CA GLY A 278 10.04 -8.02 -24.63
C GLY A 278 10.18 -7.43 -26.04
N ALA A 279 9.62 -6.24 -26.32
CA ALA A 279 9.65 -5.68 -27.68
C ALA A 279 11.00 -5.08 -28.13
N ASN A 280 11.98 -4.98 -27.22
CA ASN A 280 13.34 -4.51 -27.51
C ASN A 280 14.39 -5.62 -27.38
N ILE A 281 14.03 -6.89 -27.60
CA ILE A 281 15.03 -7.87 -28.02
C ILE A 281 15.02 -7.82 -29.54
N GLU A 282 15.86 -6.95 -30.10
CA GLU A 282 16.38 -7.20 -31.44
C GLU A 282 17.01 -8.59 -31.38
N VAL A 283 16.30 -9.57 -31.93
CA VAL A 283 16.89 -10.86 -32.28
C VAL A 283 17.89 -10.53 -33.39
N ALA A 284 19.11 -10.17 -33.00
CA ALA A 284 20.25 -10.25 -33.89
C ALA A 284 20.24 -11.68 -34.45
N ALA A 285 19.97 -11.78 -35.75
CA ALA A 285 19.97 -13.03 -36.48
C ALA A 285 21.22 -13.83 -36.07
N GLU A 286 21.01 -15.02 -35.54
CA GLU A 286 22.09 -15.96 -35.26
C GLU A 286 22.87 -16.19 -36.56
N PRO A 287 24.17 -15.85 -36.64
CA PRO A 287 24.99 -16.34 -37.71
C PRO A 287 25.12 -17.85 -37.50
N GLN A 288 24.67 -18.63 -38.48
CA GLN A 288 24.95 -20.06 -38.54
C GLN A 288 26.45 -20.30 -38.31
N PRO A 289 26.86 -21.17 -37.37
CA PRO A 289 28.27 -21.47 -37.20
C PRO A 289 28.71 -22.48 -38.27
N THR A 290 29.11 -21.97 -39.43
CA THR A 290 30.09 -22.67 -40.27
C THR A 290 31.46 -22.55 -39.62
N GLY A 291 32.00 -23.68 -39.15
CA GLY A 291 33.44 -23.99 -39.19
C GLY A 291 34.41 -23.22 -38.28
N GLN A 292 35.14 -24.01 -37.49
CA GLN A 292 36.45 -23.73 -36.86
C GLN A 292 36.55 -22.60 -35.80
N ALA A 293 36.69 -23.03 -34.54
CA ALA A 293 37.13 -22.22 -33.42
C ALA A 293 38.66 -21.96 -33.44
N PRO A 294 39.12 -20.72 -33.20
CA PRO A 294 40.43 -20.45 -32.61
C PRO A 294 40.30 -20.30 -31.08
N GLY A 295 41.17 -20.99 -30.35
CA GLY A 295 41.10 -21.17 -28.91
C GLY A 295 41.29 -19.90 -28.08
N GLY A 296 40.33 -19.63 -27.19
CA GLY A 296 40.46 -18.71 -26.06
C GLY A 296 39.63 -19.27 -24.90
N LYS A 297 40.28 -19.53 -23.76
CA LYS A 297 39.68 -20.21 -22.60
C LYS A 297 38.50 -19.40 -22.04
N ALA A 298 37.31 -19.99 -22.00
CA ALA A 298 36.16 -19.44 -21.28
C ALA A 298 36.49 -19.34 -19.78
N PRO A 299 36.10 -18.25 -19.09
CA PRO A 299 36.39 -18.07 -17.68
C PRO A 299 35.61 -19.11 -16.86
N THR A 300 36.33 -19.93 -16.08
CA THR A 300 35.73 -20.92 -15.19
C THR A 300 35.80 -20.42 -13.75
N LEU A 301 34.75 -20.68 -12.96
CA LEU A 301 34.66 -20.35 -11.52
C LEU A 301 35.59 -21.22 -10.62
N ARG A 302 36.60 -21.87 -11.20
CA ARG A 302 37.51 -22.76 -10.48
C ARG A 302 38.57 -21.96 -9.73
N ARG A 303 38.87 -22.38 -8.49
CA ARG A 303 40.04 -21.84 -7.76
C ARG A 303 41.33 -22.43 -8.36
N PRO A 304 42.44 -21.67 -8.38
CA PRO A 304 43.73 -22.19 -8.85
C PRO A 304 44.14 -23.44 -8.06
N GLY A 305 44.29 -24.58 -8.75
CA GLY A 305 44.77 -25.85 -8.16
C GLY A 305 43.75 -27.00 -8.09
N GLU A 306 42.49 -26.79 -8.51
CA GLU A 306 41.47 -27.85 -8.48
C GLU A 306 41.58 -28.78 -9.71
N ALA A 307 42.06 -30.02 -9.49
CA ALA A 307 42.20 -31.03 -10.53
C ALA A 307 40.82 -31.56 -11.00
N PRO A 308 40.64 -31.83 -12.31
CA PRO A 308 39.39 -32.40 -12.82
C PRO A 308 39.22 -33.87 -12.37
N PRO A 309 37.97 -34.34 -12.17
CA PRO A 309 37.72 -35.75 -11.94
C PRO A 309 38.08 -36.55 -13.21
N VAL A 310 38.86 -37.62 -13.02
CA VAL A 310 39.17 -38.59 -14.07
C VAL A 310 37.91 -39.44 -14.30
N LEU A 311 37.38 -39.39 -15.51
CA LEU A 311 36.33 -40.28 -15.97
C LEU A 311 37.00 -41.28 -16.93
N ASP A 312 37.23 -42.51 -16.45
CA ASP A 312 37.58 -43.62 -17.33
C ASP A 312 36.37 -43.94 -18.21
N GLY A 313 36.58 -43.81 -19.53
CA GLY A 313 35.57 -44.07 -20.53
C GLY A 313 35.36 -45.57 -20.72
N ASP A 314 34.10 -45.98 -20.84
CA ASP A 314 33.69 -46.80 -21.98
C ASP A 314 32.16 -46.79 -22.17
N ALA A 315 31.78 -46.81 -23.44
CA ALA A 315 30.47 -46.51 -23.98
C ALA A 315 29.38 -47.54 -23.63
N ILE A 316 28.17 -47.09 -23.23
CA ILE A 316 26.93 -47.89 -23.37
C ILE A 316 25.73 -47.00 -23.75
N SER A 317 25.38 -47.08 -25.03
CA SER A 317 24.06 -47.39 -25.57
C SER A 317 22.82 -47.25 -24.65
N ASN A 318 21.94 -46.32 -25.00
CA ASN A 318 20.48 -46.44 -25.05
C ASN A 318 19.81 -47.41 -24.03
N ARG A 319 19.41 -46.92 -22.84
CA ARG A 319 18.30 -47.50 -22.03
C ARG A 319 17.52 -46.43 -21.25
N PRO A 320 16.20 -46.61 -21.07
CA PRO A 320 15.30 -45.58 -20.55
C PRO A 320 15.40 -45.44 -19.03
N VAL A 321 15.37 -44.20 -18.53
CA VAL A 321 15.33 -43.94 -17.08
C VAL A 321 13.89 -44.11 -16.58
N LYS A 322 13.74 -45.04 -15.63
CA LYS A 322 12.51 -45.37 -14.92
C LYS A 322 11.93 -44.16 -14.17
N ALA A 323 10.60 -44.04 -14.21
CA ALA A 323 9.83 -43.12 -13.39
C ALA A 323 10.03 -43.39 -11.88
N VAL A 324 10.22 -42.31 -11.11
CA VAL A 324 10.21 -42.34 -9.64
C VAL A 324 8.76 -42.34 -9.14
N PRO A 325 8.35 -43.25 -8.24
CA PRO A 325 6.97 -43.30 -7.74
C PRO A 325 6.68 -42.19 -6.71
N LYS A 326 5.45 -41.68 -6.74
CA LYS A 326 4.91 -40.68 -5.79
C LYS A 326 4.73 -41.27 -4.38
N PRO A 327 4.85 -40.47 -3.30
CA PRO A 327 4.56 -40.93 -1.94
C PRO A 327 3.06 -41.19 -1.73
N GLY A 328 2.73 -42.31 -1.09
CA GLY A 328 1.37 -42.67 -0.68
C GLY A 328 0.93 -42.01 0.64
N PRO A 329 -0.37 -42.08 0.98
CA PRO A 329 -0.95 -41.43 2.17
C PRO A 329 -0.58 -42.13 3.48
N ALA A 330 -0.52 -41.36 4.57
CA ALA A 330 -0.11 -41.78 5.91
C ALA A 330 -1.20 -42.58 6.67
N ASP A 331 -0.78 -43.61 7.39
CA ASP A 331 -1.61 -44.45 8.26
C ASP A 331 -1.97 -43.75 9.61
N PRO A 332 -3.14 -44.08 10.21
CA PRO A 332 -3.57 -43.52 11.49
C PRO A 332 -2.96 -44.24 12.72
N PRO A 333 -2.88 -43.55 13.89
CA PRO A 333 -2.17 -44.05 15.07
C PRO A 333 -2.97 -45.11 15.89
N PRO A 334 -2.28 -46.03 16.59
CA PRO A 334 -2.93 -47.15 17.27
C PRO A 334 -3.29 -46.83 18.72
N GLY A 335 -4.50 -47.23 19.14
CA GLY A 335 -4.81 -47.54 20.53
C GLY A 335 -6.14 -47.02 21.07
N SER A 336 -7.14 -47.90 21.16
CA SER A 336 -8.06 -48.05 22.31
C SER A 336 -8.83 -49.37 22.20
N PRO A 337 -8.99 -50.16 23.28
CA PRO A 337 -9.60 -51.49 23.25
C PRO A 337 -11.14 -51.47 23.23
N GLN A 338 -11.68 -52.67 22.96
CA GLN A 338 -13.05 -53.04 22.59
C GLN A 338 -14.21 -52.41 23.38
#